data_AF-A0AAV0BSR7-F1
#
_entry.id   AF-A0AAV0BSR7-F1
#
_cell.length_a   1.000
_cell.length_b   1.000
_cell.length_c   1.000
_cell.angle_alpha   90.00
_cell.angle_beta   90.00
_cell.angle_gamma   90.00
#
_symmetry.space_group_name_H-M   'P 1'
#
loop_
_entity.id
_entity.type
_entity.pdbx_description
1 polymer ?
#
loop_
_entity_poly.entity_id
_entity_poly.type
_entity_poly.pdbx_seq_one_letter_code
_entity_poly.pdbx_strand_id
1 'polypeptide(L)' 'MVLPRNTYRDPWAKNEAWRNHPIFSRRQQLRNFFPGFGWASVAFTIYVLYDNNYRAKNKNIEDVKGDFNKIVDDVKNLKF' A
#
# COMPACT_ATOMS: atom_id res chain seq x y z
N MET A 1 25.63 2.91 -25.10
CA MET A 1 27.03 2.89 -24.64
C MET A 1 27.14 1.80 -23.56
N VAL A 2 27.61 0.61 -23.89
CA VAL A 2 27.75 -0.51 -22.94
C VAL A 2 29.12 -0.37 -22.29
N LEU A 3 29.16 0.12 -21.05
CA LEU A 3 30.42 0.25 -20.31
C LEU A 3 30.98 -1.15 -20.02
N PRO A 4 32.29 -1.40 -20.18
CA PRO A 4 32.89 -2.62 -19.68
C PRO A 4 32.56 -2.68 -18.19
N ARG A 5 31.89 -3.76 -17.75
CA ARG A 5 31.71 -4.01 -16.31
C ARG A 5 33.12 -4.12 -15.76
N ASN A 6 33.65 -3.05 -15.19
CA ASN A 6 34.90 -3.11 -14.48
C ASN A 6 34.67 -4.19 -13.40
N THR A 7 35.40 -5.28 -13.52
CA THR A 7 35.40 -6.37 -12.55
C THR A 7 36.46 -6.09 -11.51
N TYR A 8 36.55 -4.83 -11.05
CA TYR A 8 37.39 -4.54 -9.89
C TYR A 8 36.69 -5.16 -8.70
N ARG A 9 37.11 -6.39 -8.35
CA ARG A 9 36.71 -7.02 -7.10
C ARG A 9 37.34 -6.21 -5.99
N ASP A 10 36.50 -5.64 -5.15
CA ASP A 10 36.91 -5.03 -3.91
C ASP A 10 37.65 -6.08 -3.06
N PRO A 11 38.94 -5.88 -2.73
CA PRO A 11 39.71 -6.88 -1.98
C PRO A 11 39.19 -7.05 -0.55
N TRP A 12 38.36 -6.11 -0.07
CA TRP A 12 37.72 -6.11 1.23
C TRP A 12 36.27 -6.62 1.21
N ALA A 13 35.71 -7.05 0.06
CA ALA A 13 34.33 -7.54 -0.03
C ALA A 13 34.02 -8.64 0.99
N LYS A 14 34.97 -9.56 1.16
CA LYS A 14 34.88 -10.67 2.12
C LYS A 14 34.87 -10.16 3.56
N ASN A 15 35.62 -9.10 3.83
CA ASN A 15 35.70 -8.48 5.15
C ASN A 15 34.50 -7.57 5.44
N GLU A 16 33.78 -7.09 4.41
CA GLU A 16 32.54 -6.31 4.57
C GLU A 16 31.27 -7.17 4.44
N ALA A 17 31.41 -8.43 4.06
CA ALA A 17 30.28 -9.36 3.87
C ALA A 17 29.44 -9.53 5.15
N TRP A 18 30.03 -9.43 6.34
CA TRP A 18 29.29 -9.51 7.61
C TRP A 18 28.32 -8.35 7.81
N ARG A 19 28.56 -7.16 7.21
CA ARG A 19 27.64 -6.02 7.27
C ARG A 19 26.47 -6.18 6.32
N ASN A 20 26.71 -6.86 5.20
CA ASN A 20 25.71 -7.15 4.18
C ASN A 20 24.87 -8.38 4.58
N HIS A 21 24.29 -8.34 5.78
CA HIS A 21 23.39 -9.39 6.23
C HIS A 21 21.97 -9.14 5.68
N PRO A 22 21.24 -10.18 5.22
CA PRO A 22 19.88 -10.02 4.68
C PRO A 22 18.89 -9.38 5.67
N ILE A 23 19.15 -9.51 6.98
CA ILE A 23 18.37 -8.84 8.04
C ILE A 23 18.44 -7.31 7.96
N PHE A 24 19.56 -6.75 7.50
CA PHE A 24 19.78 -5.31 7.37
C PHE A 24 19.49 -4.81 5.95
N SER A 25 18.87 -5.63 5.10
CA SER A 25 18.48 -5.19 3.77
C SER A 25 17.49 -4.03 3.83
N ARG A 26 17.64 -3.05 2.93
CA ARG A 26 16.76 -1.86 2.85
C ARG A 26 15.27 -2.22 2.81
N ARG A 27 14.92 -3.32 2.14
CA ARG A 27 13.54 -3.82 2.07
C ARG A 27 13.01 -4.25 3.44
N GLN A 28 13.84 -4.89 4.25
CA GLN A 28 13.43 -5.34 5.57
C GLN A 28 13.28 -4.17 6.55
N GLN A 29 14.15 -3.18 6.47
CA GLN A 29 14.03 -1.94 7.22
C GLN A 29 12.73 -1.20 6.88
N LEU A 30 12.37 -1.11 5.59
CA LEU A 30 11.11 -0.48 5.16
C LEU A 30 9.87 -1.26 5.60
N ARG A 31 9.89 -2.59 5.52
CA ARG A 31 8.75 -3.42 5.94
C ARG A 31 8.49 -3.32 7.45
N ASN A 32 9.52 -3.04 8.23
CA ASN A 32 9.44 -2.91 9.68
C ASN A 32 9.38 -1.46 10.17
N PHE A 33 9.29 -0.49 9.26
CA PHE A 33 9.34 0.94 9.58
C PHE A 33 8.10 1.43 10.32
N PHE A 34 6.92 0.84 10.03
CA PHE A 34 5.68 1.16 10.70
C PHE A 34 5.02 -0.08 11.31
N PRO A 35 5.42 -0.47 12.54
CA PRO A 35 4.73 -1.55 13.23
C PRO A 35 3.26 -1.14 13.46
N GLY A 36 2.32 -1.94 12.96
CA GLY A 36 0.89 -1.72 13.13
C GLY A 36 0.20 -0.80 12.12
N PHE A 37 0.90 -0.30 11.09
CA PHE A 37 0.29 0.56 10.06
C PHE A 37 -0.90 -0.09 9.34
N GLY A 38 -0.83 -1.40 9.08
CA GLY A 38 -1.95 -2.13 8.47
C GLY A 38 -3.22 -2.06 9.32
N TRP A 39 -3.10 -2.33 10.62
CA TRP A 39 -4.24 -2.23 11.54
C TRP A 39 -4.74 -0.81 11.71
N ALA A 40 -3.83 0.16 11.80
CA ALA A 40 -4.18 1.57 11.84
C ALA A 40 -4.98 2.00 10.59
N SER A 41 -4.55 1.61 9.39
CA SER A 41 -5.29 1.90 8.16
C SER A 41 -6.68 1.27 8.12
N VAL A 42 -6.83 0.04 8.63
CA VAL A 42 -8.12 -0.65 8.71
C VAL A 42 -9.05 0.04 9.70
N ALA A 43 -8.59 0.29 10.93
CA ALA A 43 -9.37 0.98 11.95
C ALA A 43 -9.75 2.40 11.51
N PHE A 44 -8.82 3.12 10.89
CA PHE A 44 -9.06 4.44 10.33
C PHE A 44 -10.11 4.41 9.22
N THR A 45 -10.04 3.44 8.30
CA THR A 45 -11.04 3.30 7.22
C THR A 45 -12.42 3.00 7.79
N ILE A 46 -12.52 2.08 8.75
CA ILE A 46 -13.78 1.78 9.44
C ILE A 46 -14.33 3.03 10.13
N TYR A 47 -13.48 3.78 10.83
CA TYR A 47 -13.87 5.03 11.48
C TYR A 47 -14.36 6.08 10.47
N VAL A 48 -13.66 6.29 9.36
CA VAL A 48 -14.07 7.24 8.31
C VAL A 48 -15.38 6.82 7.67
N LEU A 49 -15.58 5.52 7.39
CA LEU A 49 -16.87 5.04 6.86
C LEU A 49 -17.99 5.24 7.88
N TYR A 50 -17.73 4.99 9.17
CA TYR A 50 -18.68 5.25 10.23
C TYR A 50 -18.99 6.74 10.35
N ASP A 51 -17.99 7.63 10.43
CA ASP A 51 -18.16 9.07 10.58
C ASP A 51 -18.80 9.69 9.33
N ASN A 52 -18.36 9.29 8.14
CA ASN A 52 -18.96 9.74 6.89
C ASN A 52 -20.41 9.26 6.78
N ASN A 53 -20.72 8.00 7.09
CA ASN A 53 -22.10 7.52 7.06
C ASN A 53 -22.94 8.10 8.20
N TYR A 54 -22.38 8.32 9.39
CA TYR A 54 -23.07 8.89 10.54
C TYR A 54 -23.38 10.37 10.31
N ARG A 55 -22.47 11.14 9.72
CA ARG A 55 -22.69 12.53 9.30
C ARG A 55 -23.54 12.65 8.04
N ALA A 56 -23.41 11.71 7.10
CA ALA A 56 -24.23 11.64 5.89
C ALA A 56 -25.63 11.06 6.12
N LYS A 57 -25.96 10.55 7.31
CA LYS A 57 -27.31 10.07 7.68
C LYS A 57 -28.40 11.15 7.67
N ASN A 58 -28.05 12.39 7.32
CA ASN A 58 -28.99 13.38 6.79
C ASN A 58 -29.27 13.20 5.28
N LYS A 59 -29.08 11.99 4.72
CA LYS A 59 -29.57 11.56 3.40
C LYS A 59 -30.42 10.31 3.58
N ASN A 60 -31.53 10.22 2.86
CA ASN A 60 -32.45 9.09 2.98
C ASN A 60 -31.76 7.81 2.48
N ILE A 61 -32.05 6.68 3.13
CA ILE A 61 -31.44 5.37 2.82
C ILE A 61 -31.70 4.93 1.36
N GLU A 62 -32.71 5.50 0.72
CA GLU A 62 -33.05 5.28 -0.69
C GLU A 62 -32.03 5.91 -1.65
N ASP A 63 -31.46 7.07 -1.31
CA ASP A 63 -30.52 7.80 -2.16
C ASP A 63 -29.20 7.03 -2.31
N VAL A 64 -28.71 6.46 -1.20
CA VAL A 64 -27.47 5.67 -1.16
C VAL A 64 -27.59 4.38 -1.97
N LYS A 65 -28.76 3.73 -1.93
CA LYS A 65 -29.04 2.53 -2.72
C LYS A 65 -29.12 2.85 -4.22
N GLY A 66 -29.66 4.01 -4.58
CA GLY A 66 -29.71 4.51 -5.95
C GLY A 66 -28.32 4.72 -6.54
N ASP A 67 -27.44 5.42 -5.82
CA ASP A 67 -26.07 5.69 -6.25
C ASP A 67 -25.27 4.39 -6.45
N PHE A 68 -25.43 3.40 -5.56
CA PHE A 68 -24.73 2.12 -5.67
C PHE A 68 -25.18 1.30 -6.88
N ASN A 69 -26.50 1.18 -7.12
CA ASN A 69 -27.02 0.44 -8.27
C ASN A 69 -26.56 1.08 -9.59
N LYS A 70 -26.55 2.41 -9.66
CA LYS A 70 -26.04 3.15 -10.81
C LYS A 70 -24.57 2.84 -11.08
N ILE A 71 -23.73 2.85 -10.05
CA ILE A 71 -22.30 2.52 -10.18
C ILE A 71 -22.12 1.07 -10.67
N VAL A 72 -22.89 0.12 -10.14
CA VAL A 72 -22.82 -1.28 -10.55
C VAL A 72 -23.25 -1.45 -12.01
N ASP A 73 -24.29 -0.73 -12.45
CA ASP A 73 -24.74 -0.76 -13.83
C ASP A 73 -23.75 -0.08 -14.76
N ASP A 74 -23.14 1.03 -14.35
CA ASP A 74 -22.07 1.70 -15.11
C ASP A 74 -20.84 0.79 -15.26
N VAL A 75 -20.46 0.03 -14.23
CA VAL A 75 -19.37 -0.96 -14.31
C VAL A 75 -19.73 -2.12 -15.23
N LYS A 76 -20.98 -2.62 -15.18
CA LYS A 76 -21.44 -3.69 -16.07
C LYS A 76 -21.53 -3.24 -17.53
N ASN A 77 -21.87 -1.97 -17.75
CA ASN A 77 -21.96 -1.34 -19.06
C ASN A 77 -20.60 -0.81 -19.56
N LEU A 78 -19.59 -0.78 -18.68
CA LEU A 78 -18.22 -0.56 -19.08
C LEU A 78 -17.74 -1.78 -19.87
N LYS A 79 -17.85 -1.69 -21.19
CA LYS A 79 -17.23 -2.63 -22.09
C LYS A 79 -15.72 -2.33 -22.11
N PHE A 80 -14.91 -3.25 -21.62
CA PHE A 80 -13.50 -3.33 -21.98
C PHE A 80 -13.35 -3.76 -23.44
#